data_AF-A0AAE0AX10-F1
#
_entry.id   AF-A0AAE0AX10-F1
#
_cell.length_a   1.000
_cell.length_b   1.000
_cell.length_c   1.000
_cell.angle_alpha   90.00
_cell.angle_beta   90.00
_cell.angle_gamma   90.00
#
_symmetry.space_group_name_H-M   'P 1'
#
loop_
_entity.id
_entity.type
_entity.pdbx_description
1 polymer ?
#
loop_
_entity_poly.entity_id
_entity_poly.type
_entity_poly.pdbx_seq_one_letter_code
_entity_poly.pdbx_strand_id
1 'polypeptide(L)'
;MKTIIFGFGLLVDETVDTYAWILQTFLEAMHSKCPISVVTDGDKAMSKAIRLVMPTAVRRLCSWHLERNVQTNVGDSGFTQAFTHCMLTYMPELEFESEWLKVIDTFGLQHNEWVKVMYS
;
A
#
# COMPACT_ATOMS: atom_id res chain seq x y z
N MET A 1 -13.04 -13.41 7.85
CA MET A 1 -12.87 -12.03 8.37
C MET A 1 -14.16 -11.27 8.08
N LYS A 2 -14.69 -10.46 9.02
CA LYS A 2 -15.87 -9.63 8.79
C LYS A 2 -15.43 -8.17 8.78
N THR A 3 -15.66 -7.47 7.68
CA THR A 3 -15.40 -6.03 7.57
C THR A 3 -16.50 -5.26 8.28
N ILE A 4 -16.14 -4.25 9.05
CA ILE A 4 -17.06 -3.30 9.68
C ILE A 4 -16.68 -1.90 9.20
N ILE A 5 -17.66 -1.16 8.70
CA ILE A 5 -17.47 0.21 8.23
C ILE A 5 -17.78 1.15 9.40
N PHE A 6 -16.79 1.94 9.81
CA PHE A 6 -16.94 2.94 10.88
C PHE A 6 -17.39 4.31 10.35
N GLY A 7 -17.14 4.59 9.07
CA GLY A 7 -17.53 5.84 8.44
C GLY A 7 -17.02 5.94 7.00
N PHE A 8 -17.42 7.03 6.34
CA PHE A 8 -16.92 7.43 5.02
C PHE A 8 -16.84 8.96 4.99
N GLY A 9 -15.95 9.50 4.17
CA GLY A 9 -15.78 10.94 3.99
C GLY A 9 -15.64 11.27 2.51
N LEU A 10 -16.35 12.30 2.05
CA LEU A 10 -16.17 12.87 0.73
C LEU A 10 -15.24 14.09 0.89
N LEU A 11 -14.14 14.10 0.15
CA LEU A 11 -13.12 15.12 0.24
C LEU A 11 -13.13 15.96 -1.03
N VAL A 12 -12.80 17.24 -0.91
CA VAL A 12 -12.79 18.19 -2.02
C VAL A 12 -11.54 18.06 -2.90
N ASP A 13 -10.42 17.66 -2.30
CA ASP A 13 -9.14 17.49 -2.96
C ASP A 13 -8.26 16.44 -2.28
N GLU A 14 -7.14 16.10 -2.93
CA GLU A 14 -6.15 15.12 -2.48
C GLU A 14 -4.90 15.83 -1.92
N THR A 15 -5.10 16.77 -1.00
CA THR A 15 -4.00 17.49 -0.35
C THR A 15 -3.65 16.90 1.01
N VAL A 16 -2.43 17.20 1.49
CA VAL A 16 -1.98 16.75 2.82
C VAL A 16 -2.89 17.31 3.91
N ASP A 17 -3.32 18.56 3.78
CA ASP A 17 -4.15 19.25 4.77
C ASP A 17 -5.56 18.65 4.84
N THR A 18 -6.19 18.41 3.68
CA THR A 18 -7.50 17.76 3.60
C THR A 18 -7.46 16.34 4.16
N TYR A 19 -6.42 15.55 3.84
CA TYR A 19 -6.27 14.22 4.42
C TYR A 19 -5.95 14.26 5.92
N ALA A 20 -5.11 15.18 6.38
CA ALA A 20 -4.81 15.31 7.81
C ALA A 20 -6.07 15.64 8.60
N TRP A 21 -6.92 16.53 8.07
CA TRP A 21 -8.19 16.89 8.68
C TRP A 21 -9.13 15.69 8.86
N ILE A 22 -9.34 14.86 7.83
CA ILE A 22 -10.25 13.71 7.95
C ILE A 22 -9.68 12.63 8.88
N LEU A 23 -8.36 12.41 8.86
CA LEU A 23 -7.70 11.46 9.77
C LEU A 23 -7.79 11.91 11.23
N GLN A 24 -7.62 13.21 11.48
CA GLN A 24 -7.77 13.80 12.82
C GLN A 24 -9.22 13.67 13.31
N THR A 25 -10.18 13.97 12.44
CA THR A 25 -11.62 13.82 12.72
C THR A 25 -11.97 12.36 13.03
N PHE A 26 -11.42 11.40 12.29
CA PHE A 26 -11.59 9.99 12.56
C PHE A 26 -11.03 9.60 13.94
N LEU A 27 -9.83 10.06 14.28
CA LEU A 27 -9.24 9.79 15.60
C LEU A 27 -10.10 10.36 16.73
N GLU A 28 -10.59 11.59 16.60
CA GLU A 28 -11.47 12.20 17.59
C GLU A 28 -12.75 11.38 17.81
N ALA A 29 -13.38 10.92 16.72
CA ALA A 29 -14.52 10.02 16.79
C ALA A 29 -14.20 8.66 17.45
N MET A 30 -12.93 8.23 17.36
CA MET A 30 -12.41 7.00 17.97
C MET A 30 -11.75 7.22 19.35
N HIS A 31 -12.03 8.34 20.01
CA HIS A 31 -11.46 8.72 21.31
C HIS A 31 -9.92 8.77 21.31
N SER A 32 -9.35 9.30 20.23
CA SER A 32 -7.92 9.44 19.99
C SER A 32 -7.14 8.12 20.03
N LYS A 33 -7.82 6.98 19.85
CA LYS A 33 -7.17 5.68 19.75
C LYS A 33 -6.58 5.50 18.36
N CYS A 34 -5.25 5.56 18.28
CA CYS A 34 -4.50 5.33 17.05
C CYS A 34 -4.64 3.86 16.59
N PRO A 35 -4.92 3.60 15.31
CA PRO A 35 -4.89 2.24 14.78
C PRO A 35 -3.45 1.68 14.78
N ILE A 36 -3.34 0.34 14.80
CA ILE A 36 -2.05 -0.34 14.69
C ILE A 36 -1.49 -0.21 13.26
N SER A 37 -2.36 -0.30 12.25
CA SER A 37 -1.98 -0.21 10.85
C SER A 37 -2.99 0.56 10.02
N VAL A 38 -2.52 1.29 9.01
CA VAL A 38 -3.35 1.98 8.03
C VAL A 38 -3.01 1.43 6.64
N VAL A 39 -4.03 0.98 5.91
CA VAL A 39 -3.90 0.44 4.56
C VAL A 39 -4.36 1.51 3.57
N THR A 40 -3.51 1.88 2.61
CA THR A 40 -3.79 2.92 1.60
C THR A 40 -3.40 2.44 0.21
N ASP A 41 -3.87 3.10 -0.83
CA ASP A 41 -3.43 2.87 -2.22
C ASP A 41 -1.98 3.32 -2.51
N GLY A 42 -1.37 4.12 -1.61
CA GLY A 42 -0.01 4.61 -1.73
C GLY A 42 0.10 6.09 -2.11
N ASP A 43 -1.01 6.84 -2.12
CA ASP A 43 -0.97 8.27 -2.38
C ASP A 43 0.05 9.01 -1.48
N LYS A 44 0.80 9.93 -2.09
CA LYS A 44 1.91 10.63 -1.43
C LYS A 44 1.41 11.64 -0.41
N ALA A 45 0.28 12.29 -0.66
CA ALA A 45 -0.30 13.26 0.27
C ALA A 45 -0.90 12.54 1.48
N MET A 46 -1.66 11.46 1.27
CA MET A 46 -2.18 10.58 2.31
C MET A 46 -1.04 9.99 3.16
N SER A 47 0.04 9.54 2.51
CA SER A 47 1.23 9.02 3.19
C SER A 47 1.88 10.06 4.12
N LYS A 48 1.93 11.34 3.70
CA LYS A 48 2.41 12.44 4.56
C LYS A 48 1.43 12.74 5.70
N ALA A 49 0.12 12.78 5.41
CA ALA A 49 -0.92 13.03 6.40
C ALA A 49 -0.94 11.96 7.50
N ILE A 50 -0.82 10.67 7.14
CA ILE A 50 -0.72 9.56 8.11
C ILE A 50 0.51 9.74 9.00
N ARG A 51 1.68 10.09 8.44
CA ARG A 51 2.88 10.34 9.25
C ARG A 51 2.70 11.50 10.22
N LEU A 52 1.92 12.52 9.85
CA LEU A 52 1.64 13.66 10.70
C LEU A 52 0.66 13.31 11.83
N VAL A 53 -0.44 12.61 11.51
CA VAL A 53 -1.58 12.40 12.42
C VAL A 53 -1.47 11.10 13.22
N MET A 54 -0.89 10.05 12.63
CA MET A 54 -0.78 8.70 13.20
C MET A 54 0.66 8.16 13.06
N PRO A 55 1.67 8.82 13.65
CA PRO A 55 3.09 8.47 13.44
C PRO A 55 3.46 7.06 13.90
N THR A 56 2.69 6.48 14.81
CA THR A 56 2.91 5.12 15.34
C THR A 56 2.25 4.03 14.50
N ALA A 57 1.35 4.37 13.59
CA ALA A 57 0.63 3.39 12.80
C ALA A 57 1.53 2.85 11.68
N VAL A 58 1.54 1.52 11.53
CA VAL A 58 2.27 0.87 10.43
C VAL A 58 1.50 1.09 9.14
N ARG A 59 2.09 1.84 8.21
CA ARG A 59 1.51 2.05 6.88
C ARG A 59 1.70 0.80 6.02
N ARG A 60 0.63 0.36 5.36
CA ARG A 60 0.62 -0.77 4.43
C ARG A 60 -0.02 -0.33 3.12
N LEU A 61 0.37 -0.98 2.03
CA LEU A 61 -0.27 -0.78 0.74
C LEU A 61 -1.46 -1.75 0.59
N CYS A 62 -2.51 -1.28 -0.07
CA CYS A 62 -3.70 -2.07 -0.36
C CYS A 62 -3.37 -3.11 -1.43
N SER A 63 -3.56 -4.39 -1.12
CA SER A 63 -3.28 -5.51 -2.03
C SER A 63 -4.03 -5.39 -3.36
N TRP A 64 -5.29 -4.98 -3.32
CA TRP A 64 -6.09 -4.79 -4.53
C TRP A 64 -5.55 -3.68 -5.43
N HIS A 65 -5.12 -2.56 -4.85
CA HIS A 65 -4.49 -1.48 -5.63
C HIS A 65 -3.13 -1.91 -6.16
N LEU A 66 -2.34 -2.66 -5.38
CA LEU A 66 -1.07 -3.23 -5.84
C LEU A 66 -1.26 -4.14 -7.06
N GLU A 67 -2.23 -5.06 -7.02
CA GLU A 67 -2.56 -5.98 -8.12
C GLU A 67 -2.98 -5.21 -9.38
N ARG A 68 -3.84 -4.20 -9.24
CA ARG A 68 -4.24 -3.34 -10.37
C ARG A 68 -3.08 -2.53 -10.94
N ASN A 69 -2.22 -2.00 -10.07
CA ASN A 69 -1.08 -1.20 -10.49
C ASN A 69 -0.07 -2.06 -11.24
N VAL A 70 0.23 -3.28 -10.80
CA VAL A 70 1.15 -4.17 -11.53
C VAL A 70 0.58 -4.55 -12.89
N GLN A 71 -0.70 -4.87 -12.96
CA GLN A 71 -1.36 -5.18 -14.23
C GLN A 71 -1.32 -3.99 -15.19
N THR A 72 -1.48 -2.77 -14.68
CA THR A 72 -1.45 -1.55 -15.51
C THR A 72 -0.05 -1.21 -16.01
N ASN A 73 0.98 -1.40 -15.18
CA ASN A 73 2.35 -0.96 -15.48
C ASN A 73 3.20 -2.01 -16.20
N VAL A 74 2.89 -3.30 -16.02
CA VAL A 74 3.64 -4.40 -16.66
C VAL A 74 2.80 -5.13 -17.71
N GLY A 75 1.49 -5.28 -17.50
CA GLY A 75 0.58 -5.89 -18.48
C GLY A 75 0.70 -7.41 -18.63
N ASP A 76 1.69 -8.04 -17.99
CA ASP A 76 1.89 -9.50 -18.02
C ASP A 76 1.13 -10.18 -16.88
N SER A 77 0.23 -11.09 -17.22
CA SER A 77 -0.60 -11.81 -16.26
C SER A 77 0.18 -12.83 -15.44
N GLY A 78 1.23 -13.43 -16.02
CA GLY A 78 2.15 -14.33 -15.31
C GLY A 78 2.94 -13.57 -14.26
N PHE A 79 3.47 -12.39 -14.60
CA PHE A 79 4.14 -11.53 -13.65
C PHE A 79 3.19 -11.05 -12.55
N THR A 80 1.97 -10.62 -12.92
CA THR A 80 0.95 -10.18 -11.95
C THR A 80 0.66 -11.28 -10.93
N GLN A 81 0.54 -12.53 -11.36
CA GLN A 81 0.34 -13.67 -10.47
C GLN A 81 1.54 -13.92 -9.56
N ALA A 82 2.76 -13.94 -10.11
CA ALA A 82 3.99 -14.15 -9.35
C ALA A 82 4.24 -13.02 -8.33
N PHE A 83 4.05 -11.76 -8.76
CA PHE A 83 4.11 -10.58 -7.91
C PHE A 83 3.11 -10.67 -6.74
N THR A 84 1.85 -11.01 -7.04
CA THR A 84 0.80 -11.14 -6.03
C THR A 84 1.11 -12.25 -5.04
N HIS A 85 1.69 -13.36 -5.51
CA HIS A 85 2.18 -14.44 -4.65
C HIS A 85 3.27 -13.94 -3.70
N CYS A 86 4.28 -13.21 -4.20
CA CYS A 86 5.33 -12.62 -3.36
C CYS A 86 4.76 -11.66 -2.30
N MET A 87 3.74 -10.86 -2.63
CA MET A 87 3.19 -9.85 -1.73
C MET A 87 2.24 -10.40 -0.66
N LEU A 88 1.49 -11.45 -0.99
CA LEU A 88 0.42 -11.98 -0.13
C LEU A 88 0.82 -13.22 0.66
N THR A 89 1.94 -13.85 0.30
CA THR A 89 2.46 -15.02 1.00
C THR A 89 3.41 -14.57 2.09
N TYR A 90 3.21 -15.07 3.31
CA TYR A 90 4.20 -14.88 4.36
C TYR A 90 5.48 -15.63 4.00
N MET A 91 6.58 -14.90 3.91
CA MET A 91 7.92 -15.42 3.71
C MET A 91 8.90 -14.70 4.64
N PRO A 92 9.90 -15.39 5.22
CA PRO A 92 11.07 -14.74 5.80
C PRO A 92 11.74 -13.81 4.78
N GLU A 93 12.37 -12.74 5.26
CA GLU A 93 13.02 -11.72 4.41
C GLU A 93 13.97 -12.33 3.36
N LEU A 94 14.87 -13.22 3.77
CA LEU A 94 15.81 -13.87 2.85
C LEU A 94 15.13 -14.73 1.77
N GLU A 95 14.01 -15.36 2.11
CA GLU A 95 13.23 -16.14 1.15
C GLU A 95 12.48 -15.22 0.19
N PHE A 96 11.90 -14.13 0.71
CA PHE A 96 11.27 -13.10 -0.10
C PHE A 96 12.25 -12.48 -1.11
N GLU A 97 13.45 -12.07 -0.67
CA GLU A 97 14.48 -11.51 -1.54
C GLU A 97 14.88 -12.48 -2.67
N SER A 98 15.04 -13.76 -2.33
CA SER A 98 15.36 -14.82 -3.29
C SER A 98 14.24 -15.02 -4.32
N GLU A 99 12.99 -15.12 -3.86
CA GLU A 99 11.84 -15.28 -4.75
C GLU A 99 11.61 -14.04 -5.61
N TRP A 100 11.73 -12.84 -5.03
CA TRP A 100 11.61 -11.58 -5.76
C TRP A 100 12.62 -11.51 -6.90
N LEU A 101 13.91 -11.77 -6.64
CA LEU A 101 14.95 -11.75 -7.66
C LEU A 101 14.68 -12.78 -8.77
N LYS A 102 14.21 -13.99 -8.43
CA LYS A 102 13.82 -15.01 -9.42
C LYS A 102 12.67 -14.53 -10.30
N VAL A 103 11.65 -13.90 -9.72
CA VAL A 103 10.53 -13.35 -10.48
C VAL A 103 11.03 -12.24 -11.41
N ILE A 104 11.83 -11.29 -10.92
CA ILE A 104 12.37 -10.22 -11.76
C ILE A 104 13.21 -10.77 -12.93
N ASP A 105 14.03 -11.78 -12.69
CA ASP A 105 14.85 -12.43 -13.72
C ASP A 105 14.00 -13.16 -14.76
N THR A 106 13.04 -13.96 -14.31
CA THR A 106 12.13 -14.75 -15.17
C THR A 106 11.37 -13.88 -16.16
N PHE A 107 10.96 -12.68 -15.74
CA PHE A 107 10.19 -11.74 -16.57
C PHE A 107 11.05 -10.65 -17.23
N GLY A 108 12.37 -10.63 -17.02
CA GLY A 108 13.27 -9.66 -17.64
C GLY A 108 13.04 -8.21 -17.20
N LEU A 109 12.63 -7.99 -15.94
CA LEU A 109 12.18 -6.69 -15.42
C LEU A 109 13.26 -5.94 -14.63
N GLN A 110 14.54 -6.33 -14.72
CA GLN A 110 15.65 -5.74 -13.97
C GLN A 110 15.79 -4.22 -14.22
N HIS A 111 15.36 -3.76 -15.39
CA HIS A 111 15.43 -2.35 -15.81
C HIS A 111 14.06 -1.66 -15.86
N ASN A 112 12.98 -2.30 -15.42
CA ASN A 112 11.66 -1.67 -15.38
C ASN A 112 11.59 -0.64 -14.24
N GLU A 113 11.40 0.63 -14.59
CA GLU A 113 11.42 1.73 -13.61
C GLU A 113 10.29 1.65 -12.59
N TRP A 114 9.10 1.20 -12.99
CA TRP A 114 7.99 1.05 -12.07
C TRP A 114 8.27 -0.04 -11.04
N VAL A 115 8.79 -1.19 -11.47
CA VAL A 115 9.16 -2.30 -10.58
C VAL A 115 10.21 -1.87 -9.56
N LYS A 116 11.21 -1.08 -9.97
CA LYS A 116 12.22 -0.53 -9.06
C LYS A 116 11.61 0.40 -8.00
N VAL A 117 10.74 1.31 -8.42
CA VAL A 117 10.06 2.26 -7.52
C VAL A 117 9.13 1.54 -6.54
N MET A 118 8.51 0.43 -6.96
CA MET A 118 7.66 -0.37 -6.09
C MET A 118 8.43 -1.13 -5.01
N TYR A 119 9.67 -1.53 -5.30
CA TYR A 119 10.50 -2.28 -4.37
C TYR A 119 11.18 -1.40 -3.30
N SER A 120 11.47 -0.15 -3.64
CA SER A 120 12.17 0.82 -2.79
C SER A 120 11.32 1.34 -1.62
#